data_AF-R6ZXS4-F1
#
_entry.id   AF-R6ZXS4-F1
#
_cell.length_a   1.000
_cell.length_b   1.000
_cell.length_c   1.000
_cell.angle_alpha   90.00
_cell.angle_beta   90.00
_cell.angle_gamma   90.00
#
_symmetry.space_group_name_H-M   'P 1'
#
loop_
_entity.id
_entity.type
_entity.pdbx_description
1 polymer ?
#
loop_
_entity_poly.entity_id
_entity_poly.type
_entity_poly.pdbx_seq_one_letter_code
_entity_poly.pdbx_strand_id
1 'polypeptide(L)'
;MTEFDKNIQKRIKNMPIPDSYHEKVKEVLEKIEEGEPVPVKKKRHPVKAAAVILVLILAGSLAFSATRAKAGFMELFTQNLLSFLGLEQESSKELGIESQKQESVSKPDLMMELQEVVMDTQNIYAVVKITAPPSIEFTESMSFDYFGFCEGTNFNASEVVGGARSCELLEVSRERKNVATFVVNVVTDEQIPEGKEACVFFKDLIADPTETEPNVLIEGMWTLNFMAEYTKSQDITIEGTSDMSYSFLDTTATVKKIKLLPLGMTLKADVSNVPREELGISDTRLTIRLKMADGSELIVQSPDPDAKEITSSGSMAESEKGDRTYLKYVSQFEKAVDINQILGVYIEDLYVPVRG
;
A
#
# COMPACT_ATOMS: atom_id res chain seq x y z
N MET A 1 12.75 35.16 -27.45
CA MET A 1 12.09 35.65 -26.23
C MET A 1 11.03 36.65 -26.65
N THR A 2 9.77 36.22 -26.62
CA THR A 2 8.63 36.96 -27.20
C THR A 2 8.15 38.07 -26.25
N GLU A 3 7.45 39.07 -26.76
CA GLU A 3 6.90 40.19 -25.95
C GLU A 3 6.02 39.75 -24.77
N PHE A 4 5.45 38.55 -24.86
CA PHE A 4 4.64 37.91 -23.82
C PHE A 4 5.45 37.68 -22.53
N ASP A 5 6.69 37.19 -22.64
CA ASP A 5 7.55 36.91 -21.49
C ASP A 5 7.95 38.17 -20.74
N LYS A 6 8.15 39.28 -21.46
CA LYS A 6 8.48 40.58 -20.88
C LYS A 6 7.31 41.18 -20.09
N ASN A 7 6.07 40.93 -20.52
CA ASN A 7 4.87 41.43 -19.84
C ASN A 7 4.55 40.66 -18.54
N ILE A 8 4.83 39.35 -18.50
CA ILE A 8 4.63 38.53 -17.29
C ILE A 8 5.64 38.92 -16.20
N GLN A 9 6.92 39.05 -16.53
CA GLN A 9 7.94 39.44 -15.54
C GLN A 9 7.68 40.84 -14.95
N LYS A 10 7.14 41.77 -15.74
CA LYS A 10 6.81 43.13 -15.28
C LYS A 10 5.60 43.15 -14.34
N ARG A 11 4.65 42.21 -14.49
CA ARG A 11 3.48 42.07 -13.59
C ARG A 11 3.81 41.37 -12.27
N ILE A 12 4.72 40.40 -12.27
CA ILE A 12 5.15 39.69 -11.05
C ILE A 12 5.94 40.63 -10.12
N LYS A 13 6.74 41.55 -10.67
CA LYS A 13 7.59 42.45 -9.87
C LYS A 13 6.83 43.53 -9.10
N ASN A 14 5.55 43.75 -9.41
CA ASN A 14 4.75 44.86 -8.88
C ASN A 14 3.52 44.42 -8.06
N MET A 15 3.44 43.15 -7.62
CA MET A 15 2.40 42.75 -6.68
C MET A 15 2.84 43.06 -5.25
N PRO A 16 2.18 44.00 -4.53
CA PRO A 16 2.44 44.20 -3.11
C PRO A 16 1.90 42.98 -2.34
N ILE A 17 2.76 42.36 -1.54
CA ILE A 17 2.36 41.29 -0.62
C ILE A 17 1.48 41.93 0.45
N PRO A 18 0.25 41.44 0.70
CA PRO A 18 -0.63 42.04 1.70
C PRO A 18 -0.02 41.97 3.10
N ASP A 19 -0.08 43.08 3.84
CA ASP A 19 0.43 43.20 5.22
C ASP A 19 -0.17 42.14 6.17
N SER A 20 -1.35 41.60 5.82
CA SER A 20 -2.02 40.51 6.55
C SER A 20 -1.24 39.19 6.58
N TYR A 21 -0.25 39.01 5.70
CA TYR A 21 0.59 37.81 5.71
C TYR A 21 1.61 37.85 6.86
N HIS A 22 2.13 39.03 7.18
CA HIS A 22 3.10 39.18 8.26
C HIS A 22 2.45 39.04 9.65
N GLU A 23 1.19 39.48 9.80
CA GLU A 23 0.45 39.27 11.05
C GLU A 23 0.10 37.80 11.29
N LYS A 24 -0.35 37.05 10.26
CA LYS A 24 -0.63 35.61 10.41
C LYS A 24 0.61 34.78 10.74
N VAL A 25 1.77 35.16 10.19
CA VAL A 25 3.04 34.51 10.53
C VAL A 25 3.45 34.82 11.97
N LYS A 26 3.19 36.03 12.45
CA LYS A 26 3.49 36.43 13.83
C LYS A 26 2.59 35.73 14.86
N GLU A 27 1.30 35.58 14.56
CA GLU A 27 0.34 34.86 15.41
C GLU A 27 0.69 33.36 15.55
N VAL A 28 1.18 32.75 14.47
CA VAL A 28 1.63 31.34 14.48
C VAL A 28 2.93 31.18 15.27
N LEU A 29 3.84 32.15 15.19
CA LEU A 29 5.10 32.12 15.95
C LEU A 29 4.89 32.36 17.45
N GLU A 30 3.97 33.26 17.84
CA GLU A 30 3.62 33.50 19.25
C GLU A 30 2.93 32.27 19.89
N LYS A 31 2.10 31.52 19.13
CA LYS A 31 1.48 30.26 19.60
C LYS A 31 2.47 29.11 19.81
N ILE A 32 3.66 29.18 19.21
CA ILE A 32 4.72 28.17 19.36
C ILE A 32 5.61 28.47 20.58
N GLU A 33 5.65 29.73 21.07
CA GLU A 33 6.48 30.13 22.21
C GLU A 33 5.80 29.95 23.59
N GLU A 34 4.49 29.65 23.67
CA GLU A 34 3.76 29.43 24.95
C GLU A 34 3.60 27.96 25.39
N GLY A 35 4.44 27.05 24.91
CA GLY A 35 4.59 25.71 25.49
C GLY A 35 5.65 25.71 26.60
N GLU A 36 5.27 25.97 27.85
CA GLU A 36 6.21 25.92 28.99
C GLU A 36 6.92 24.56 29.12
N PRO A 37 8.26 24.53 29.23
CA PRO A 37 9.00 23.30 29.56
C PRO A 37 9.18 23.15 31.08
N VAL A 38 8.90 21.95 31.59
CA VAL A 38 9.24 21.50 32.95
C VAL A 38 10.77 21.56 33.16
N PRO A 39 11.29 22.12 34.27
CA PRO A 39 12.71 22.46 34.36
C PRO A 39 13.56 21.29 34.84
N VAL A 40 14.52 20.86 34.02
CA VAL A 40 15.68 20.07 34.49
C VAL A 40 16.93 20.93 34.35
N LYS A 41 17.46 21.36 35.50
CA LYS A 41 18.75 22.06 35.61
C LYS A 41 19.91 21.09 35.39
N LYS A 42 20.84 21.40 34.48
CA LYS A 42 22.24 21.76 34.83
C LYS A 42 23.17 22.01 33.62
N LYS A 43 23.83 23.18 33.73
CA LYS A 43 25.23 23.58 33.44
C LYS A 43 25.75 23.73 31.99
N ARG A 44 26.25 24.96 31.78
CA ARG A 44 26.93 25.59 30.65
C ARG A 44 28.31 24.97 30.32
N HIS A 45 28.72 25.02 29.05
CA HIS A 45 29.72 25.99 28.55
C HIS A 45 29.81 26.00 26.99
N PRO A 46 30.19 27.13 26.37
CA PRO A 46 30.16 27.33 24.92
C PRO A 46 31.55 27.27 24.28
N VAL A 47 31.66 26.81 23.04
CA VAL A 47 32.79 27.17 22.16
C VAL A 47 32.28 27.43 20.75
N LYS A 48 32.53 28.65 20.29
CA LYS A 48 32.41 29.12 18.91
C LYS A 48 33.56 28.52 18.09
N ALA A 49 33.29 28.04 16.90
CA ALA A 49 34.30 28.01 15.83
C ALA A 49 33.59 28.24 14.50
N ALA A 50 33.85 29.43 13.95
CA ALA A 50 33.42 29.85 12.64
C ALA A 50 34.48 29.48 11.60
N ALA A 51 33.98 29.23 10.38
CA ALA A 51 34.64 29.34 9.08
C ALA A 51 35.72 28.25 8.80
N VAL A 52 35.81 27.70 7.58
CA VAL A 52 36.37 28.40 6.42
C VAL A 52 36.30 27.47 5.18
N ILE A 53 35.73 28.00 4.08
CA ILE A 53 36.07 27.81 2.65
C ILE A 53 35.70 26.46 1.99
N LEU A 54 34.76 26.38 1.03
CA LEU A 54 34.57 27.12 -0.24
C LEU A 54 35.60 26.80 -1.33
N VAL A 55 35.48 25.61 -1.91
CA VAL A 55 36.04 25.14 -3.21
C VAL A 55 35.00 24.12 -3.68
N LEU A 56 34.20 24.21 -4.73
CA LEU A 56 34.22 24.95 -5.99
C LEU A 56 32.77 25.28 -6.40
N ILE A 57 32.49 26.55 -6.61
CA ILE A 57 31.47 27.01 -7.54
C ILE A 57 31.99 26.64 -8.93
N LEU A 58 31.42 25.60 -9.55
CA LEU A 58 31.37 25.39 -11.01
C LEU A 58 30.38 24.27 -11.38
N ALA A 59 29.20 24.27 -10.75
CA ALA A 59 27.99 23.67 -11.30
C ALA A 59 26.86 24.69 -11.06
N GLY A 60 26.95 25.77 -11.85
CA GLY A 60 26.00 26.85 -11.79
C GLY A 60 24.62 26.42 -12.30
N SER A 61 23.62 27.01 -11.66
CA SER A 61 22.29 27.32 -12.20
C SER A 61 21.42 26.14 -12.60
N LEU A 62 20.63 25.63 -11.64
CA LEU A 62 19.18 25.33 -11.74
C LEU A 62 18.72 24.60 -10.45
N ALA A 63 18.75 25.26 -9.29
CA ALA A 63 18.29 24.64 -8.04
C ALA A 63 17.70 25.62 -7.02
N PHE A 64 16.87 26.57 -7.49
CA PHE A 64 16.08 27.42 -6.60
C PHE A 64 14.66 27.52 -7.16
N SER A 65 13.76 26.63 -6.70
CA SER A 65 12.30 26.83 -6.50
C SER A 65 11.55 25.50 -6.23
N ALA A 66 12.03 24.61 -5.34
CA ALA A 66 11.36 23.30 -5.13
C ALA A 66 11.28 22.81 -3.67
N THR A 67 11.43 23.66 -2.66
CA THR A 67 11.62 23.20 -1.25
C THR A 67 10.69 23.81 -0.21
N ARG A 68 9.58 24.47 -0.56
CA ARG A 68 8.60 24.91 0.46
C ARG A 68 7.14 24.45 0.30
N ALA A 69 6.80 23.74 -0.78
CA ALA A 69 5.47 23.11 -0.94
C ALA A 69 5.47 21.58 -0.73
N LYS A 70 6.65 20.96 -0.51
CA LYS A 70 6.80 19.50 -0.43
C LYS A 70 6.54 18.89 0.96
N ALA A 71 6.50 19.69 2.03
CA ALA A 71 6.30 19.17 3.39
C ALA A 71 4.85 18.75 3.64
N GLY A 72 3.86 19.59 3.30
CA GLY A 72 2.43 19.28 3.53
C GLY A 72 1.83 18.24 2.58
N PHE A 73 2.37 18.09 1.37
CA PHE A 73 1.88 17.08 0.42
C PHE A 73 2.33 15.66 0.80
N MET A 74 3.56 15.49 1.28
CA MET A 74 4.04 14.20 1.78
C MET A 74 3.32 13.79 3.06
N GLU A 75 2.97 14.76 3.92
CA GLU A 75 2.21 14.52 5.14
C GLU A 75 0.79 14.02 4.83
N LEU A 76 0.07 14.70 3.93
CA LEU A 76 -1.25 14.27 3.44
C LEU A 76 -1.19 12.95 2.64
N PHE A 77 -0.09 12.66 1.96
CA PHE A 77 0.09 11.49 1.10
C PHE A 77 0.44 10.22 1.89
N THR A 78 1.38 10.31 2.83
CA THR A 78 1.60 9.26 3.82
C THR A 78 0.34 9.11 4.66
N GLN A 79 -0.36 10.19 5.01
CA GLN A 79 -1.68 10.09 5.64
C GLN A 79 -2.73 9.41 4.75
N ASN A 80 -2.70 9.55 3.42
CA ASN A 80 -3.67 8.89 2.53
C ASN A 80 -3.40 7.39 2.38
N LEU A 81 -2.13 6.97 2.23
CA LEU A 81 -1.79 5.55 2.23
C LEU A 81 -1.97 4.93 3.62
N LEU A 82 -1.52 5.62 4.68
CA LEU A 82 -1.77 5.18 6.04
C LEU A 82 -3.27 5.16 6.34
N SER A 83 -4.05 6.15 5.92
CA SER A 83 -5.51 6.15 6.06
C SER A 83 -6.16 5.01 5.29
N PHE A 84 -5.68 4.71 4.08
CA PHE A 84 -6.11 3.54 3.32
C PHE A 84 -5.80 2.25 4.08
N LEU A 85 -4.60 2.15 4.67
CA LEU A 85 -4.19 1.05 5.53
C LEU A 85 -4.73 1.15 6.98
N GLY A 86 -5.55 2.14 7.32
CA GLY A 86 -6.10 2.35 8.67
C GLY A 86 -5.11 2.73 9.78
N LEU A 87 -3.94 3.27 9.45
CA LEU A 87 -2.85 3.63 10.36
C LEU A 87 -2.80 5.14 10.68
N GLU A 88 -2.45 5.48 11.92
CA GLU A 88 -2.07 6.85 12.29
C GLU A 88 -0.58 7.11 12.00
N GLN A 89 -0.23 8.38 11.78
CA GLN A 89 1.12 8.78 11.35
C GLN A 89 2.22 8.39 12.35
N GLU A 90 1.92 8.35 13.64
CA GLU A 90 2.86 7.89 14.68
C GLU A 90 2.98 6.34 14.73
N SER A 91 1.91 5.60 14.42
CA SER A 91 1.88 4.13 14.36
C SER A 91 2.68 3.56 13.18
N SER A 92 2.86 4.35 12.11
CA SER A 92 3.62 3.95 10.91
C SER A 92 5.09 3.64 11.19
N LYS A 93 5.73 4.35 12.15
CA LYS A 93 7.12 4.12 12.55
C LYS A 93 7.28 2.88 13.42
N GLU A 94 6.28 2.55 14.23
CA GLU A 94 6.27 1.33 15.03
C GLU A 94 6.07 0.09 14.14
N LEU A 95 5.21 0.20 13.12
CA LEU A 95 4.96 -0.85 12.12
C LEU A 95 6.08 -0.93 11.07
N GLY A 96 6.82 0.16 10.84
CA GLY A 96 8.03 0.22 10.01
C GLY A 96 7.78 0.14 8.50
N ILE A 97 6.70 0.77 8.05
CA ILE A 97 6.40 1.00 6.64
C ILE A 97 7.25 2.20 6.17
N GLU A 98 8.29 1.97 5.38
CA GLU A 98 9.11 3.02 4.77
C GLU A 98 8.80 3.18 3.28
N SER A 99 8.26 4.34 2.91
CA SER A 99 7.91 4.69 1.53
C SER A 99 9.15 4.92 0.66
N GLN A 100 9.23 4.32 -0.53
CA GLN A 100 10.21 4.70 -1.54
C GLN A 100 9.57 5.43 -2.72
N LYS A 101 10.25 6.50 -3.17
CA LYS A 101 9.82 7.35 -4.28
C LYS A 101 10.67 7.05 -5.52
N GLN A 102 10.05 6.64 -6.63
CA GLN A 102 10.75 6.37 -7.89
C GLN A 102 10.06 7.02 -9.11
N GLU A 103 10.81 7.15 -10.20
CA GLU A 103 10.60 8.09 -11.32
C GLU A 103 9.41 7.79 -12.25
N SER A 104 8.94 8.84 -12.94
CA SER A 104 7.78 8.87 -13.84
C SER A 104 8.09 8.42 -15.27
N VAL A 105 7.16 7.69 -15.91
CA VAL A 105 7.15 7.45 -17.37
C VAL A 105 5.86 8.01 -17.96
N SER A 106 5.96 8.89 -18.97
CA SER A 106 4.80 9.50 -19.65
C SER A 106 4.62 8.99 -21.07
N LYS A 107 3.42 8.52 -21.43
CA LYS A 107 2.90 8.53 -22.80
C LYS A 107 1.96 9.75 -22.97
N PRO A 108 1.81 10.30 -24.19
CA PRO A 108 1.14 11.60 -24.40
C PRO A 108 -0.34 11.67 -24.02
N ASP A 109 -1.06 10.53 -23.91
CA ASP A 109 -2.52 10.54 -23.72
C ASP A 109 -2.96 10.35 -22.26
N LEU A 110 -2.10 9.78 -21.41
CA LEU A 110 -2.34 9.62 -19.98
C LEU A 110 -0.99 9.59 -19.26
N MET A 111 -0.81 10.48 -18.30
CA MET A 111 0.41 10.57 -17.50
C MET A 111 0.22 9.81 -16.19
N MET A 112 1.10 8.86 -15.92
CA MET A 112 1.12 8.10 -14.67
C MET A 112 2.41 8.37 -13.90
N GLU A 113 2.28 8.52 -12.59
CA GLU A 113 3.39 8.77 -11.68
C GLU A 113 3.28 7.81 -10.51
N LEU A 114 4.23 6.87 -10.39
CA LEU A 114 4.34 5.99 -9.24
C LEU A 114 4.71 6.83 -8.03
N GLN A 115 3.81 6.93 -7.06
CA GLN A 115 4.05 7.72 -5.86
C GLN A 115 4.79 6.90 -4.79
N GLU A 116 4.34 5.66 -4.59
CA GLU A 116 4.84 4.77 -3.55
C GLU A 116 4.56 3.30 -3.89
N VAL A 117 5.42 2.42 -3.41
CA VAL A 117 5.20 0.98 -3.38
C VAL A 117 5.42 0.48 -1.97
N VAL A 118 4.48 -0.33 -1.47
CA VAL A 118 4.61 -1.08 -0.22
C VAL A 118 4.50 -2.56 -0.56
N MET A 119 5.46 -3.36 -0.09
CA MET A 119 5.52 -4.77 -0.42
C MET A 119 5.90 -5.58 0.82
N ASP A 120 5.18 -6.68 1.05
CA ASP A 120 5.59 -7.75 1.96
C ASP A 120 5.67 -9.08 1.21
N THR A 121 5.92 -10.18 1.92
CA THR A 121 6.06 -11.51 1.29
C THR A 121 4.75 -12.11 0.75
N GLN A 122 3.63 -11.39 0.80
CA GLN A 122 2.30 -11.84 0.36
C GLN A 122 1.53 -10.76 -0.43
N ASN A 123 1.89 -9.48 -0.29
CA ASN A 123 1.15 -8.36 -0.83
C ASN A 123 2.09 -7.37 -1.50
N ILE A 124 1.67 -6.85 -2.65
CA ILE A 124 2.29 -5.69 -3.30
C ILE A 124 1.21 -4.63 -3.46
N TYR A 125 1.50 -3.41 -3.03
CA TYR A 125 0.66 -2.23 -3.20
C TYR A 125 1.46 -1.16 -3.95
N ALA A 126 0.84 -0.55 -4.96
CA ALA A 126 1.38 0.60 -5.67
C ALA A 126 0.36 1.73 -5.65
N VAL A 127 0.79 2.90 -5.15
CA VAL A 127 0.01 4.13 -5.22
C VAL A 127 0.42 4.87 -6.49
N VAL A 128 -0.53 5.03 -7.40
CA VAL A 128 -0.27 5.64 -8.71
C VAL A 128 -1.14 6.87 -8.87
N LYS A 129 -0.49 7.99 -9.16
CA LYS A 129 -1.17 9.22 -9.54
C LYS A 129 -1.34 9.26 -11.05
N ILE A 130 -2.55 9.55 -11.49
CA ILE A 130 -2.93 9.53 -12.89
C ILE A 130 -3.46 10.90 -13.28
N THR A 131 -3.00 11.42 -14.41
CA THR A 131 -3.49 12.65 -15.02
C THR A 131 -3.95 12.35 -16.43
N ALA A 132 -5.28 12.40 -16.62
CA ALA A 132 -5.94 12.24 -17.91
C ALA A 132 -6.03 13.59 -18.65
N PRO A 133 -6.40 13.60 -19.95
CA PRO A 133 -6.71 14.82 -20.67
C PRO A 133 -7.84 15.61 -19.99
N PRO A 134 -7.90 16.95 -20.13
CA PRO A 134 -8.93 17.76 -19.47
C PRO A 134 -10.39 17.42 -19.81
N SER A 135 -10.62 16.67 -20.89
CA SER A 135 -11.94 16.18 -21.30
C SER A 135 -12.43 14.97 -20.51
N ILE A 136 -11.57 14.34 -19.70
CA ILE A 136 -11.90 13.18 -18.88
C ILE A 136 -11.90 13.59 -17.42
N GLU A 137 -13.03 13.39 -16.75
CA GLU A 137 -13.16 13.59 -15.31
C GLU A 137 -13.25 12.23 -14.62
N PHE A 138 -12.39 11.97 -13.64
CA PHE A 138 -12.41 10.72 -12.91
C PHE A 138 -13.66 10.59 -12.05
N THR A 139 -14.27 9.40 -12.08
CA THR A 139 -15.41 9.01 -11.25
C THR A 139 -15.17 7.63 -10.67
N GLU A 140 -15.91 7.25 -9.63
CA GLU A 140 -15.77 5.96 -8.94
C GLU A 140 -16.02 4.75 -9.85
N SER A 141 -16.71 4.93 -10.98
CA SER A 141 -16.93 3.85 -11.95
C SER A 141 -15.80 3.70 -12.97
N MET A 142 -14.70 4.46 -12.86
CA MET A 142 -13.55 4.33 -13.75
C MET A 142 -12.47 3.43 -13.17
N SER A 143 -11.92 2.54 -14.01
CA SER A 143 -10.80 1.67 -13.68
C SER A 143 -10.01 1.29 -14.94
N PHE A 144 -9.23 0.22 -14.88
CA PHE A 144 -8.45 -0.29 -16.01
C PHE A 144 -8.96 -1.66 -16.44
N ASP A 145 -8.97 -1.91 -17.75
CA ASP A 145 -9.38 -3.20 -18.33
C ASP A 145 -8.48 -4.34 -17.88
N TYR A 146 -7.18 -4.08 -17.80
CA TYR A 146 -6.23 -5.03 -17.24
C TYR A 146 -5.10 -4.33 -16.49
N PHE A 147 -4.72 -4.88 -15.35
CA PHE A 147 -3.66 -4.33 -14.51
C PHE A 147 -3.01 -5.42 -13.66
N GLY A 148 -1.86 -5.09 -13.09
CA GLY A 148 -1.16 -5.98 -12.18
C GLY A 148 0.32 -5.66 -12.08
N PHE A 149 1.08 -6.67 -11.66
CA PHE A 149 2.51 -6.57 -11.44
C PHE A 149 3.26 -7.58 -12.28
N CYS A 150 4.50 -7.26 -12.66
CA CYS A 150 5.37 -8.14 -13.42
C CYS A 150 6.82 -8.08 -12.91
N GLU A 151 7.58 -9.17 -13.01
CA GLU A 151 9.04 -9.10 -12.90
C GLU A 151 9.61 -8.44 -14.16
N GLY A 152 10.58 -7.53 -13.98
CA GLY A 152 11.24 -6.76 -15.03
C GLY A 152 10.75 -5.31 -15.14
N THR A 153 11.14 -4.64 -16.23
CA THR A 153 10.94 -3.20 -16.44
C THR A 153 9.84 -2.86 -17.45
N ASN A 154 9.11 -3.87 -17.93
CA ASN A 154 8.04 -3.73 -18.90
C ASN A 154 7.08 -4.91 -18.78
N PHE A 155 5.81 -4.68 -19.13
CA PHE A 155 4.82 -5.76 -19.19
C PHE A 155 5.30 -6.96 -20.01
N ASN A 156 5.30 -8.12 -19.37
CA ASN A 156 5.54 -9.42 -19.99
C ASN A 156 4.49 -10.40 -19.45
N ALA A 157 3.63 -10.91 -20.34
CA ALA A 157 2.53 -11.80 -19.99
C ALA A 157 2.98 -13.07 -19.25
N SER A 158 4.19 -13.56 -19.52
CA SER A 158 4.75 -14.77 -18.89
C SER A 158 5.32 -14.53 -17.49
N GLU A 159 5.58 -13.26 -17.14
CA GLU A 159 6.19 -12.85 -15.86
C GLU A 159 5.18 -12.07 -15.00
N VAL A 160 3.90 -12.13 -15.36
CA VAL A 160 2.84 -11.51 -14.58
C VAL A 160 2.70 -12.26 -13.27
N VAL A 161 2.74 -11.52 -12.18
CA VAL A 161 2.53 -12.04 -10.83
C VAL A 161 1.09 -12.57 -10.72
N GLY A 162 0.94 -13.89 -10.54
CA GLY A 162 -0.34 -14.53 -10.27
C GLY A 162 -0.91 -14.05 -8.94
N GLY A 163 -2.24 -13.97 -8.80
CA GLY A 163 -2.85 -13.56 -7.54
C GLY A 163 -4.18 -12.84 -7.71
N ALA A 164 -4.84 -12.59 -6.59
CA ALA A 164 -6.02 -11.72 -6.55
C ALA A 164 -5.56 -10.26 -6.68
N ARG A 165 -6.18 -9.50 -7.57
CA ARG A 165 -5.77 -8.12 -7.88
C ARG A 165 -6.93 -7.16 -7.74
N SER A 166 -6.66 -5.95 -7.28
CA SER A 166 -7.63 -4.86 -7.26
C SER A 166 -6.96 -3.55 -7.67
N CYS A 167 -7.76 -2.67 -8.27
CA CYS A 167 -7.37 -1.32 -8.63
C CYS A 167 -8.51 -0.38 -8.22
N GLU A 168 -8.24 0.42 -7.18
CA GLU A 168 -9.24 1.24 -6.52
C GLU A 168 -8.92 2.72 -6.68
N LEU A 169 -9.94 3.51 -7.00
CA LEU A 169 -9.85 4.96 -6.99
C LEU A 169 -9.85 5.46 -5.55
N LEU A 170 -8.72 6.01 -5.10
CA LEU A 170 -8.56 6.51 -3.74
C LEU A 170 -9.08 7.94 -3.59
N GLU A 171 -8.68 8.83 -4.50
CA GLU A 171 -9.05 10.24 -4.43
C GLU A 171 -9.04 10.87 -5.83
N VAL A 172 -10.03 11.74 -6.10
CA VAL A 172 -10.01 12.67 -7.23
C VAL A 172 -9.62 14.06 -6.73
N SER A 173 -8.65 14.70 -7.40
CA SER A 173 -8.18 16.03 -7.00
C SER A 173 -9.32 17.05 -7.02
N ARG A 174 -9.44 17.80 -5.92
CA ARG A 174 -10.46 18.85 -5.77
C ARG A 174 -10.30 20.00 -6.77
N GLU A 175 -9.05 20.30 -7.14
CA GLU A 175 -8.72 21.40 -8.07
C GLU A 175 -8.79 20.97 -9.54
N ARG A 176 -8.57 19.68 -9.82
CA ARG A 176 -8.48 19.14 -11.18
C ARG A 176 -9.13 17.76 -11.28
N LYS A 177 -10.35 17.69 -11.78
CA LYS A 177 -11.14 16.44 -11.89
C LYS A 177 -10.54 15.39 -12.83
N ASN A 178 -9.63 15.79 -13.72
CA ASN A 178 -8.85 14.90 -14.58
C ASN A 178 -7.57 14.36 -13.91
N VAL A 179 -7.41 14.55 -12.58
CA VAL A 179 -6.29 14.04 -11.80
C VAL A 179 -6.82 13.18 -10.66
N ALA A 180 -6.36 11.94 -10.56
CA ALA A 180 -6.77 10.99 -9.53
C ALA A 180 -5.59 10.19 -8.99
N THR A 181 -5.78 9.62 -7.81
CA THR A 181 -4.88 8.66 -7.18
C THR A 181 -5.57 7.31 -7.14
N PHE A 182 -4.88 6.28 -7.61
CA PHE A 182 -5.31 4.89 -7.56
C PHE A 182 -4.39 4.09 -6.65
N VAL A 183 -4.95 3.08 -5.99
CA VAL A 183 -4.19 2.03 -5.32
C VAL A 183 -4.36 0.75 -6.14
N VAL A 184 -3.25 0.18 -6.57
CA VAL A 184 -3.22 -1.14 -7.20
C VAL A 184 -2.60 -2.11 -6.22
N ASN A 185 -3.21 -3.26 -6.04
CA ASN A 185 -2.63 -4.30 -5.22
C ASN A 185 -2.76 -5.68 -5.85
N VAL A 186 -1.83 -6.56 -5.46
CA VAL A 186 -1.91 -7.99 -5.71
C VAL A 186 -1.63 -8.76 -4.42
N VAL A 187 -2.46 -9.74 -4.15
CA VAL A 187 -2.27 -10.75 -3.11
C VAL A 187 -1.77 -12.01 -3.80
N THR A 188 -0.53 -12.37 -3.51
CA THR A 188 0.20 -13.39 -4.26
C THR A 188 1.08 -14.24 -3.35
N ASP A 189 1.22 -15.49 -3.75
CA ASP A 189 2.26 -16.35 -3.22
C ASP A 189 3.47 -16.55 -4.13
N GLU A 190 3.45 -15.95 -5.30
CA GLU A 190 4.53 -15.92 -6.27
C GLU A 190 5.21 -14.54 -6.22
N GLN A 191 5.95 -14.32 -5.13
CA GLN A 191 6.56 -13.03 -4.87
C GLN A 191 7.70 -12.70 -5.84
N ILE A 192 7.79 -11.42 -6.20
CA ILE A 192 8.97 -10.89 -6.90
C ILE A 192 10.14 -10.87 -5.90
N PRO A 193 11.30 -11.47 -6.22
CA PRO A 193 12.43 -11.50 -5.28
C PRO A 193 12.96 -10.11 -4.95
N GLU A 194 13.39 -9.92 -3.69
CA GLU A 194 14.00 -8.67 -3.24
C GLU A 194 15.22 -8.29 -4.08
N GLY A 195 15.34 -6.99 -4.39
CA GLY A 195 16.40 -6.44 -5.24
C GLY A 195 16.22 -6.72 -6.73
N LYS A 196 15.08 -7.27 -7.18
CA LYS A 196 14.74 -7.39 -8.60
C LYS A 196 14.01 -6.17 -9.12
N GLU A 197 14.14 -5.92 -10.42
CA GLU A 197 13.29 -4.96 -11.11
C GLU A 197 11.88 -5.52 -11.21
N ALA A 198 10.90 -4.67 -10.96
CA ALA A 198 9.49 -4.97 -11.02
C ALA A 198 8.74 -3.84 -11.71
N CYS A 199 7.54 -4.16 -12.19
CA CYS A 199 6.68 -3.22 -12.88
C CYS A 199 5.25 -3.31 -12.34
N VAL A 200 4.58 -2.17 -12.21
CA VAL A 200 3.11 -2.11 -12.21
C VAL A 200 2.66 -1.70 -13.59
N PHE A 201 1.68 -2.41 -14.14
CA PHE A 201 1.19 -2.18 -15.49
C PHE A 201 -0.32 -1.93 -15.52
N PHE A 202 -0.74 -1.21 -16.56
CA PHE A 202 -2.13 -0.82 -16.79
C PHE A 202 -2.44 -0.88 -18.28
N LYS A 203 -3.58 -1.44 -18.63
CA LYS A 203 -4.15 -1.55 -19.97
C LYS A 203 -5.49 -0.85 -19.96
N ASP A 204 -5.66 0.07 -20.91
CA ASP A 204 -6.88 0.81 -21.25
C ASP A 204 -7.64 1.42 -20.05
N LEU A 205 -7.75 2.74 -20.01
CA LEU A 205 -8.64 3.39 -19.05
C LEU A 205 -10.09 3.19 -19.50
N ILE A 206 -10.92 2.62 -18.65
CA ILE A 206 -12.32 2.30 -18.93
C ILE A 206 -13.27 2.94 -17.93
N ALA A 207 -14.50 3.21 -18.37
CA ALA A 207 -15.63 3.46 -17.49
C ALA A 207 -16.49 2.20 -17.39
N ASP A 208 -17.08 2.02 -16.22
CA ASP A 208 -18.06 0.98 -15.90
C ASP A 208 -17.51 -0.44 -16.14
N PRO A 209 -16.44 -0.84 -15.42
CA PRO A 209 -15.69 -2.09 -15.67
C PRO A 209 -16.51 -3.37 -15.48
N THR A 210 -17.69 -3.28 -14.86
CA THR A 210 -18.60 -4.41 -14.65
C THR A 210 -19.55 -4.66 -15.82
N GLU A 211 -19.60 -3.75 -16.80
CA GLU A 211 -20.44 -3.94 -17.99
C GLU A 211 -19.83 -4.96 -18.96
N THR A 212 -20.69 -5.58 -19.78
CA THR A 212 -20.26 -6.62 -20.73
C THR A 212 -19.33 -6.08 -21.83
N GLU A 213 -19.47 -4.80 -22.16
CA GLU A 213 -18.59 -4.07 -23.06
C GLU A 213 -18.21 -2.74 -22.40
N PRO A 214 -17.16 -2.72 -21.56
CA PRO A 214 -16.74 -1.50 -20.87
C PRO A 214 -16.39 -0.39 -21.86
N ASN A 215 -16.75 0.84 -21.52
CA ASN A 215 -16.49 1.98 -22.38
C ASN A 215 -15.01 2.41 -22.27
N VAL A 216 -14.23 2.14 -23.31
CA VAL A 216 -12.81 2.55 -23.37
C VAL A 216 -12.71 4.06 -23.55
N LEU A 217 -12.17 4.73 -22.53
CA LEU A 217 -11.94 6.18 -22.51
C LEU A 217 -10.60 6.54 -23.14
N ILE A 218 -9.55 5.78 -22.81
CA ILE A 218 -8.20 5.95 -23.36
C ILE A 218 -7.58 4.58 -23.58
N GLU A 219 -7.30 4.26 -24.84
CA GLU A 219 -6.59 3.04 -25.22
C GLU A 219 -5.07 3.21 -24.99
N GLY A 220 -4.43 2.21 -24.39
CA GLY A 220 -3.00 2.21 -24.20
C GLY A 220 -2.49 1.13 -23.25
N MET A 221 -1.17 1.05 -23.16
CA MET A 221 -0.46 0.24 -22.19
C MET A 221 0.58 1.10 -21.50
N TRP A 222 0.52 1.13 -20.17
CA TRP A 222 1.43 1.90 -19.32
C TRP A 222 2.12 0.97 -18.35
N THR A 223 3.38 1.28 -18.07
CA THR A 223 4.20 0.56 -17.11
C THR A 223 4.97 1.57 -16.28
N LEU A 224 4.99 1.37 -14.97
CA LEU A 224 5.82 2.11 -14.03
C LEU A 224 6.74 1.13 -13.32
N ASN A 225 8.03 1.42 -13.32
CA ASN A 225 9.05 0.50 -12.83
C ASN A 225 9.45 0.86 -11.41
N PHE A 226 9.77 -0.17 -10.64
CA PHE A 226 10.34 -0.01 -9.32
C PHE A 226 11.32 -1.13 -8.99
N MET A 227 12.15 -0.92 -7.97
CA MET A 227 12.93 -1.99 -7.35
C MET A 227 12.08 -2.68 -6.29
N ALA A 228 11.98 -4.00 -6.38
CA ALA A 228 11.30 -4.82 -5.40
C ALA A 228 12.08 -4.77 -4.07
N GLU A 229 11.59 -3.99 -3.11
CA GLU A 229 12.13 -3.89 -1.77
C GLU A 229 11.03 -4.19 -0.76
N TYR A 230 11.25 -5.18 0.12
CA TYR A 230 10.24 -5.53 1.11
C TYR A 230 10.23 -4.46 2.20
N THR A 231 9.07 -3.83 2.34
CA THR A 231 8.78 -2.81 3.35
C THR A 231 8.60 -3.49 4.71
N LYS A 232 9.72 -3.98 5.25
CA LYS A 232 9.91 -4.65 6.55
C LYS A 232 9.34 -6.07 6.70
N SER A 233 10.10 -6.85 7.46
CA SER A 233 10.13 -8.30 7.55
C SER A 233 9.54 -8.87 8.85
N GLN A 234 8.77 -8.08 9.61
CA GLN A 234 8.12 -8.58 10.81
C GLN A 234 7.00 -9.53 10.40
N ASP A 235 7.27 -10.81 10.54
CA ASP A 235 6.30 -11.87 10.38
C ASP A 235 6.24 -12.72 11.66
N ILE A 236 5.07 -13.28 11.90
CA ILE A 236 4.91 -14.34 12.90
C ILE A 236 4.63 -15.61 12.11
N THR A 237 5.56 -16.55 12.18
CA THR A 237 5.39 -17.88 11.61
C THR A 237 5.12 -18.89 12.72
N ILE A 238 3.95 -19.52 12.66
CA ILE A 238 3.58 -20.65 13.49
C ILE A 238 3.71 -21.92 12.64
N GLU A 239 4.67 -22.77 12.97
CA GLU A 239 4.78 -24.08 12.35
C GLU A 239 3.76 -25.03 12.98
N GLY A 240 3.01 -25.72 12.12
CA GLY A 240 1.94 -26.61 12.51
C GLY A 240 2.48 -27.91 13.09
N THR A 241 1.87 -28.36 14.18
CA THR A 241 2.17 -29.66 14.81
C THR A 241 1.03 -30.64 14.54
N SER A 242 1.25 -31.94 14.76
CA SER A 242 0.25 -32.98 14.47
C SER A 242 -1.05 -32.85 15.28
N ASP A 243 -0.98 -32.19 16.44
CA ASP A 243 -2.09 -31.86 17.32
C ASP A 243 -2.88 -30.62 16.88
N MET A 244 -2.38 -29.82 15.94
CA MET A 244 -3.11 -28.69 15.36
C MET A 244 -4.06 -29.16 14.26
N SER A 245 -5.04 -29.98 14.62
CA SER A 245 -6.08 -30.46 13.72
C SER A 245 -7.42 -29.81 14.04
N TYR A 246 -8.18 -29.49 12.99
CA TYR A 246 -9.50 -28.87 13.10
C TYR A 246 -10.51 -29.65 12.24
N SER A 247 -11.79 -29.55 12.62
CA SER A 247 -12.86 -30.18 11.87
C SER A 247 -13.03 -29.49 10.52
N PHE A 248 -13.03 -30.27 9.43
CA PHE A 248 -13.16 -29.74 8.08
C PHE A 248 -13.88 -30.75 7.19
N LEU A 249 -15.03 -30.35 6.63
CA LEU A 249 -15.81 -31.15 5.67
C LEU A 249 -15.95 -32.62 6.07
N ASP A 250 -16.61 -32.86 7.21
CA ASP A 250 -16.87 -34.18 7.82
C ASP A 250 -15.62 -35.03 8.16
N THR A 251 -14.42 -34.42 8.09
CA THR A 251 -13.15 -35.03 8.47
C THR A 251 -12.31 -34.06 9.32
N THR A 252 -11.01 -34.34 9.41
CA THR A 252 -10.03 -33.46 10.04
C THR A 252 -8.99 -32.99 9.03
N ALA A 253 -8.68 -31.70 9.06
CA ALA A 253 -7.51 -31.13 8.41
C ALA A 253 -6.46 -30.76 9.46
N THR A 254 -5.19 -30.75 9.08
CA THR A 254 -4.09 -30.39 9.99
C THR A 254 -3.42 -29.11 9.51
N VAL A 255 -3.32 -28.13 10.40
CA VAL A 255 -2.53 -26.92 10.17
C VAL A 255 -1.07 -27.31 9.99
N LYS A 256 -0.44 -26.84 8.91
CA LYS A 256 0.99 -27.02 8.66
C LYS A 256 1.78 -25.76 8.91
N LYS A 257 1.20 -24.60 8.60
CA LYS A 257 1.85 -23.32 8.80
C LYS A 257 0.83 -22.20 8.83
N ILE A 258 1.00 -21.26 9.75
CA ILE A 258 0.34 -19.96 9.72
C ILE A 258 1.44 -18.92 9.62
N LYS A 259 1.32 -17.98 8.68
CA LYS A 259 2.21 -16.83 8.56
C LYS A 259 1.35 -15.57 8.65
N LEU A 260 1.59 -14.77 9.68
CA LEU A 260 0.93 -13.48 9.90
C LEU A 260 1.89 -12.35 9.51
N LEU A 261 1.36 -11.39 8.77
CA LEU A 261 2.00 -10.14 8.36
C LEU A 261 1.07 -8.98 8.73
N PRO A 262 1.58 -7.75 8.82
CA PRO A 262 0.73 -6.60 9.11
C PRO A 262 -0.39 -6.40 8.07
N LEU A 263 -0.18 -6.81 6.83
CA LEU A 263 -1.13 -6.60 5.73
C LEU A 263 -1.92 -7.86 5.36
N GLY A 264 -1.67 -8.99 6.03
CA GLY A 264 -2.37 -10.22 5.67
C GLY A 264 -1.94 -11.46 6.44
N MET A 265 -2.47 -12.58 5.98
CA MET A 265 -2.22 -13.88 6.56
C MET A 265 -2.13 -14.94 5.47
N THR A 266 -1.28 -15.95 5.69
CA THR A 266 -1.30 -17.21 4.96
C THR A 266 -1.52 -18.36 5.92
N LEU A 267 -2.47 -19.23 5.61
CA LEU A 267 -2.69 -20.52 6.24
C LEU A 267 -2.38 -21.62 5.24
N LYS A 268 -1.54 -22.58 5.63
CA LYS A 268 -1.34 -23.83 4.92
C LYS A 268 -1.86 -24.98 5.76
N ALA A 269 -2.77 -25.77 5.19
CA ALA A 269 -3.34 -26.96 5.81
C ALA A 269 -3.10 -28.20 4.93
N ASP A 270 -2.98 -29.34 5.59
CA ASP A 270 -2.99 -30.66 4.96
C ASP A 270 -4.42 -31.19 5.02
N VAL A 271 -4.97 -31.41 3.84
CA VAL A 271 -6.37 -31.79 3.61
C VAL A 271 -6.46 -33.16 2.93
N SER A 272 -5.39 -33.96 3.00
CA SER A 272 -5.29 -35.27 2.31
C SER A 272 -6.39 -36.26 2.72
N ASN A 273 -6.96 -36.11 3.92
CA ASN A 273 -8.01 -36.99 4.44
C ASN A 273 -9.43 -36.51 4.12
N VAL A 274 -9.59 -35.45 3.31
CA VAL A 274 -10.89 -34.88 2.94
C VAL A 274 -11.41 -35.57 1.69
N PRO A 275 -12.57 -36.25 1.73
CA PRO A 275 -13.12 -36.96 0.58
C PRO A 275 -13.80 -35.99 -0.40
N ARG A 276 -13.03 -35.08 -1.00
CA ARG A 276 -13.55 -34.00 -1.87
C ARG A 276 -14.35 -34.52 -3.07
N GLU A 277 -13.90 -35.61 -3.70
CA GLU A 277 -14.56 -36.23 -4.84
C GLU A 277 -15.96 -36.76 -4.50
N GLU A 278 -16.17 -37.20 -3.25
CA GLU A 278 -17.44 -37.77 -2.79
C GLU A 278 -18.42 -36.68 -2.36
N LEU A 279 -17.90 -35.57 -1.85
CA LEU A 279 -18.72 -34.54 -1.23
C LEU A 279 -19.27 -33.50 -2.22
N GLY A 280 -18.67 -33.37 -3.42
CA GLY A 280 -19.17 -32.48 -4.47
C GLY A 280 -19.29 -30.99 -4.05
N ILE A 281 -18.48 -30.56 -3.09
CA ILE A 281 -18.58 -29.23 -2.45
C ILE A 281 -17.67 -28.24 -3.17
N SER A 282 -18.21 -27.07 -3.51
CA SER A 282 -17.46 -25.96 -4.10
C SER A 282 -16.95 -24.95 -3.07
N ASP A 283 -17.62 -24.82 -1.91
CA ASP A 283 -17.21 -23.93 -0.84
C ASP A 283 -16.38 -24.68 0.20
N THR A 284 -15.12 -24.28 0.32
CA THR A 284 -14.19 -24.83 1.31
C THR A 284 -13.65 -23.76 2.25
N ARG A 285 -14.38 -22.65 2.39
CA ARG A 285 -14.05 -21.56 3.31
C ARG A 285 -14.16 -22.04 4.76
N LEU A 286 -13.31 -21.45 5.60
CA LEU A 286 -13.21 -21.74 7.02
C LEU A 286 -13.46 -20.46 7.83
N THR A 287 -13.95 -20.61 9.05
CA THR A 287 -13.97 -19.51 10.00
C THR A 287 -12.57 -19.34 10.60
N ILE A 288 -11.90 -18.23 10.30
CA ILE A 288 -10.59 -17.89 10.87
C ILE A 288 -10.70 -16.57 11.64
N ARG A 289 -10.22 -16.56 12.89
CA ARG A 289 -10.27 -15.38 13.77
C ARG A 289 -8.93 -15.14 14.44
N LEU A 290 -8.53 -13.88 14.57
CA LEU A 290 -7.35 -13.46 15.35
C LEU A 290 -7.79 -13.07 16.75
N LYS A 291 -7.11 -13.59 17.78
CA LYS A 291 -7.31 -13.18 19.17
C LYS A 291 -6.34 -12.07 19.53
N MET A 292 -6.85 -10.89 19.85
CA MET A 292 -6.05 -9.72 20.18
C MET A 292 -5.77 -9.63 21.70
N ALA A 293 -4.70 -8.93 22.07
CA ALA A 293 -4.27 -8.73 23.45
C ALA A 293 -5.25 -7.91 24.30
N ASP A 294 -6.04 -7.04 23.66
CA ASP A 294 -7.13 -6.29 24.28
C ASP A 294 -8.39 -7.15 24.54
N GLY A 295 -8.37 -8.43 24.13
CA GLY A 295 -9.45 -9.38 24.27
C GLY A 295 -10.41 -9.43 23.08
N SER A 296 -10.30 -8.50 22.12
CA SER A 296 -11.12 -8.51 20.90
C SER A 296 -10.78 -9.67 19.97
N GLU A 297 -11.70 -9.97 19.05
CA GLU A 297 -11.52 -10.97 18.00
C GLU A 297 -11.78 -10.32 16.64
N LEU A 298 -10.82 -10.48 15.72
CA LEU A 298 -10.94 -10.01 14.35
C LEU A 298 -11.24 -11.21 13.46
N ILE A 299 -12.32 -11.16 12.69
CA ILE A 299 -12.70 -12.23 11.76
C ILE A 299 -11.92 -12.02 10.46
N VAL A 300 -11.04 -12.96 10.13
CA VAL A 300 -10.27 -12.92 8.87
C VAL A 300 -11.07 -13.54 7.74
N GLN A 301 -11.78 -14.63 8.01
CA GLN A 301 -12.61 -15.31 7.02
C GLN A 301 -13.78 -15.99 7.72
N SER A 302 -14.92 -16.06 7.06
CA SER A 302 -16.09 -16.79 7.50
C SER A 302 -16.95 -17.28 6.32
N PRO A 303 -17.58 -18.46 6.41
CA PRO A 303 -18.64 -18.84 5.49
C PRO A 303 -19.95 -18.06 5.74
N ASP A 304 -20.11 -17.44 6.92
CA ASP A 304 -21.27 -16.62 7.28
C ASP A 304 -21.28 -15.30 6.48
N PRO A 305 -22.29 -15.05 5.63
CA PRO A 305 -22.36 -13.84 4.82
C PRO A 305 -22.55 -12.55 5.63
N ASP A 306 -23.00 -12.64 6.89
CA ASP A 306 -23.20 -11.49 7.77
C ASP A 306 -21.97 -11.17 8.62
N ALA A 307 -20.91 -12.00 8.54
CA ALA A 307 -19.69 -11.78 9.28
C ALA A 307 -18.96 -10.54 8.77
N LYS A 308 -18.54 -9.68 9.70
CA LYS A 308 -17.68 -8.53 9.40
C LYS A 308 -16.23 -8.99 9.33
N GLU A 309 -15.82 -9.43 8.15
CA GLU A 309 -14.44 -9.79 7.85
C GLU A 309 -13.55 -8.53 7.81
N ILE A 310 -12.30 -8.67 8.22
CA ILE A 310 -11.28 -7.62 8.12
C ILE A 310 -10.48 -7.70 6.81
N THR A 311 -10.92 -8.51 5.84
CA THR A 311 -10.20 -8.77 4.60
C THR A 311 -10.84 -8.07 3.41
N SER A 312 -10.02 -7.44 2.57
CA SER A 312 -10.47 -6.83 1.31
C SER A 312 -10.40 -7.81 0.14
N SER A 313 -9.48 -8.78 0.19
CA SER A 313 -9.37 -9.83 -0.81
C SER A 313 -8.65 -11.07 -0.28
N GLY A 314 -8.71 -12.16 -1.03
CA GLY A 314 -7.99 -13.39 -0.71
C GLY A 314 -7.92 -14.34 -1.89
N SER A 315 -7.04 -15.33 -1.79
CA SER A 315 -6.90 -16.41 -2.75
C SER A 315 -6.79 -17.75 -2.04
N MET A 316 -7.20 -18.80 -2.74
CA MET A 316 -7.09 -20.16 -2.27
C MET A 316 -6.46 -21.00 -3.38
N ALA A 317 -5.38 -21.69 -3.04
CA ALA A 317 -4.66 -22.55 -3.96
C ALA A 317 -4.56 -23.96 -3.37
N GLU A 318 -4.71 -24.95 -4.23
CA GLU A 318 -4.44 -26.34 -3.90
C GLU A 318 -3.12 -26.76 -4.53
N SER A 319 -2.37 -27.60 -3.82
CA SER A 319 -1.16 -28.22 -4.34
C SER A 319 -1.05 -29.66 -3.88
N GLU A 320 -0.64 -30.54 -4.80
CA GLU A 320 -0.33 -31.93 -4.51
C GLU A 320 1.17 -32.11 -4.37
N LYS A 321 1.60 -32.90 -3.38
CA LYS A 321 3.00 -33.28 -3.21
C LYS A 321 3.09 -34.73 -2.74
N GLY A 322 3.27 -35.63 -3.70
CA GLY A 322 3.13 -37.07 -3.47
C GLY A 322 1.67 -37.40 -3.14
N ASP A 323 1.45 -38.29 -2.18
CA ASP A 323 0.10 -38.71 -1.76
C ASP A 323 -0.57 -37.70 -0.80
N ARG A 324 -0.15 -36.44 -0.82
CA ARG A 324 -0.68 -35.40 0.07
C ARG A 324 -1.19 -34.20 -0.69
N THR A 325 -2.35 -33.73 -0.26
CA THR A 325 -3.01 -32.54 -0.78
C THR A 325 -2.94 -31.43 0.26
N TYR A 326 -2.45 -30.27 -0.16
CA TYR A 326 -2.33 -29.09 0.68
C TYR A 326 -3.24 -27.98 0.18
N LEU A 327 -4.01 -27.43 1.10
CA LEU A 327 -4.76 -26.20 0.88
C LEU A 327 -3.93 -25.03 1.40
N LYS A 328 -3.83 -23.99 0.59
CA LYS A 328 -3.22 -22.72 0.96
C LYS A 328 -4.26 -21.63 0.83
N TYR A 329 -4.48 -20.93 1.93
CA TYR A 329 -5.31 -19.74 1.98
C TYR A 329 -4.41 -18.53 2.19
N VAL A 330 -4.60 -17.49 1.38
CA VAL A 330 -3.93 -16.20 1.49
C VAL A 330 -4.99 -15.13 1.59
N SER A 331 -4.89 -14.25 2.59
CA SER A 331 -5.83 -13.16 2.80
C SER A 331 -5.10 -11.85 2.99
N GLN A 332 -5.68 -10.79 2.45
CA GLN A 332 -5.23 -9.42 2.62
C GLN A 332 -6.17 -8.67 3.53
N PHE A 333 -5.62 -8.00 4.54
CA PHE A 333 -6.40 -7.19 5.44
C PHE A 333 -6.78 -5.86 4.78
N GLU A 334 -8.02 -5.42 5.01
CA GLU A 334 -8.53 -4.10 4.62
C GLU A 334 -7.70 -2.99 5.29
N LYS A 335 -7.28 -3.24 6.54
CA LYS A 335 -6.43 -2.34 7.32
C LYS A 335 -5.28 -3.12 7.91
N ALA A 336 -4.13 -2.45 8.05
CA ALA A 336 -2.98 -3.05 8.68
C ALA A 336 -3.29 -3.43 10.14
N VAL A 337 -2.87 -4.63 10.52
CA VAL A 337 -3.04 -5.18 11.87
C VAL A 337 -1.69 -5.17 12.57
N ASP A 338 -1.64 -4.67 13.81
CA ASP A 338 -0.45 -4.84 14.65
C ASP A 338 -0.35 -6.32 15.09
N ILE A 339 0.48 -7.06 14.36
CA ILE A 339 0.67 -8.49 14.60
C ILE A 339 1.26 -8.81 15.98
N ASN A 340 1.91 -7.84 16.65
CA ASN A 340 2.45 -8.04 17.99
C ASN A 340 1.36 -8.08 19.07
N GLN A 341 0.14 -7.60 18.75
CA GLN A 341 -1.02 -7.71 19.62
C GLN A 341 -1.76 -9.04 19.46
N ILE A 342 -1.36 -9.91 18.52
CA ILE A 342 -2.04 -11.18 18.27
C ILE A 342 -1.54 -12.23 19.28
N LEU A 343 -2.44 -12.72 20.14
CA LEU A 343 -2.17 -13.78 21.11
C LEU A 343 -2.33 -15.19 20.52
N GLY A 344 -3.13 -15.33 19.47
CA GLY A 344 -3.40 -16.60 18.84
C GLY A 344 -4.38 -16.50 17.68
N VAL A 345 -4.54 -17.61 16.97
CA VAL A 345 -5.42 -17.76 15.82
C VAL A 345 -6.42 -18.87 16.12
N TYR A 346 -7.71 -18.58 15.95
CA TYR A 346 -8.75 -19.59 15.91
C TYR A 346 -8.97 -20.03 14.47
N ILE A 347 -8.96 -21.34 14.24
CA ILE A 347 -9.36 -21.97 12.97
C ILE A 347 -10.51 -22.91 13.32
N GLU A 348 -11.72 -22.53 12.91
CA GLU A 348 -12.95 -23.11 13.44
C GLU A 348 -12.98 -23.07 14.97
N ASP A 349 -12.91 -24.24 15.60
CA ASP A 349 -12.88 -24.47 17.05
C ASP A 349 -11.46 -24.63 17.62
N LEU A 350 -10.44 -24.77 16.78
CA LEU A 350 -9.05 -24.93 17.19
C LEU A 350 -8.41 -23.59 17.54
N TYR A 351 -7.90 -23.44 18.76
CA TYR A 351 -7.05 -22.30 19.15
C TYR A 351 -5.56 -22.63 19.01
N VAL A 352 -4.85 -21.82 18.22
CA VAL A 352 -3.40 -21.92 18.01
C VAL A 352 -2.72 -20.68 18.62
N PRO A 353 -1.99 -20.82 19.74
CA PRO A 353 -1.34 -19.67 20.37
C PRO A 353 -0.15 -19.19 19.54
N VAL A 354 -0.01 -17.87 19.41
CA VAL A 354 1.22 -17.22 18.97
C VAL A 354 2.17 -17.28 20.16
N ARG A 355 3.19 -18.17 20.10
CA ARG A 355 4.21 -18.23 21.15
C ARG A 355 5.10 -16.99 21.04
N GLY A 356 5.13 -16.18 22.10
CA GLY A 356 6.07 -15.07 22.26
C GLY A 356 7.50 -15.51 22.55
#